data_AF-A0A6I1VX67-F1
#
_entry.id   AF-A0A6I1VX67-F1
#
_cell.length_a   1.000
_cell.length_b   1.000
_cell.length_c   1.000
_cell.angle_alpha   90.00
_cell.angle_beta   90.00
_cell.angle_gamma   90.00
#
_symmetry.space_group_name_H-M   'P 1'
#
loop_
_entity.id
_entity.type
_entity.pdbx_description
1 polymer ?
#
loop_
_entity_poly.entity_id
_entity_poly.type
_entity_poly.pdbx_seq_one_letter_code
_entity_poly.pdbx_strand_id
1 'polypeptide(L)' 'MTEQHAIAVLGGGSFGTAVADLLAENGHRVHQWMRDPEQAEAMR' A
#
# COMPACT_ATOMS: atom_id res chain seq x y z
N MET A 1 18.55 8.73 -14.71
CA MET A 1 17.84 8.67 -13.42
C MET A 1 16.46 8.11 -13.71
N THR A 2 16.09 6.98 -13.13
CA THR A 2 14.72 6.46 -13.23
C THR A 2 13.85 7.17 -12.21
N GLU A 3 12.79 7.82 -12.67
CA GLU A 3 11.77 8.43 -11.82
C GLU A 3 11.06 7.35 -11.01
N GLN A 4 11.08 7.46 -9.69
CA GLN A 4 10.42 6.50 -8.79
C GLN A 4 8.95 6.91 -8.64
N HIS A 5 8.06 6.19 -9.34
CA HIS A 5 6.63 6.46 -9.31
C HIS A 5 6.02 5.91 -8.01
N ALA A 6 5.20 6.72 -7.33
CA ALA A 6 4.43 6.25 -6.19
C ALA A 6 3.25 5.39 -6.65
N ILE A 7 2.99 4.28 -5.97
CA ILE A 7 1.91 3.35 -6.29
C ILE A 7 0.82 3.48 -5.23
N ALA A 8 -0.44 3.63 -5.66
CA ALA A 8 -1.58 3.65 -4.74
C ALA A 8 -2.37 2.33 -4.84
N VAL A 9 -2.58 1.67 -3.71
CA VAL A 9 -3.45 0.48 -3.61
C VAL A 9 -4.74 0.87 -2.90
N LEU A 10 -5.87 0.81 -3.62
CA LEU A 10 -7.18 1.17 -3.08
C LEU A 10 -7.88 -0.08 -2.55
N GLY A 11 -7.76 -0.31 -1.23
CA GLY A 11 -8.39 -1.42 -0.51
C GLY A 11 -7.44 -2.08 0.49
N GLY A 12 -7.90 -2.22 1.74
CA GLY A 12 -7.20 -2.89 2.85
C GLY A 12 -7.68 -4.32 3.12
N GLY A 13 -8.27 -4.99 2.12
CA GLY A 13 -8.66 -6.40 2.22
C GLY A 13 -7.49 -7.34 1.92
N SER A 14 -7.67 -8.66 2.10
CA SER A 14 -6.61 -9.67 1.93
C SER A 14 -5.75 -9.49 0.66
N PHE A 15 -6.38 -9.32 -0.50
CA PHE A 15 -5.65 -9.13 -1.76
C PHE A 15 -4.95 -7.77 -1.85
N GLY A 16 -5.63 -6.69 -1.43
CA GLY A 16 -5.07 -5.34 -1.49
C GLY A 16 -3.84 -5.19 -0.59
N THR A 17 -3.90 -5.73 0.63
CA THR A 17 -2.76 -5.75 1.55
C THR A 17 -1.62 -6.61 1.02
N ALA A 18 -1.89 -7.81 0.52
CA ALA A 18 -0.84 -8.66 -0.05
C ALA A 18 -0.11 -7.99 -1.25
N VAL A 19 -0.84 -7.24 -2.09
CA VAL A 19 -0.24 -6.47 -3.18
C VAL A 19 0.58 -5.29 -2.66
N ALA A 20 0.08 -4.58 -1.64
CA ALA A 20 0.80 -3.47 -1.03
C ALA A 20 2.13 -3.92 -0.41
N ASP A 21 2.12 -5.03 0.33
CA ASP A 21 3.30 -5.64 0.94
C ASP A 21 4.32 -6.06 -0.11
N LEU A 22 3.88 -6.80 -1.14
CA LEU A 22 4.77 -7.24 -2.23
C LEU A 22 5.45 -6.06 -2.91
N LEU A 23 4.71 -4.99 -3.21
CA LEU A 23 5.28 -3.80 -3.85
C LEU A 23 6.27 -3.07 -2.93
N ALA A 24 5.97 -2.97 -1.64
CA ALA A 24 6.85 -2.36 -0.65
C ALA A 24 8.15 -3.17 -0.46
N GLU A 25 8.07 -4.50 -0.37
CA GLU A 25 9.22 -5.40 -0.29
C GLU A 25 10.14 -5.29 -1.52
N ASN A 26 9.58 -4.97 -2.69
CA ASN A 26 10.33 -4.71 -3.93
C ASN A 26 10.89 -3.28 -4.03
N GLY A 27 10.82 -2.48 -2.96
CA GLY A 27 11.42 -1.14 -2.91
C GLY A 27 10.60 -0.06 -3.61
N HIS A 28 9.33 -0.32 -3.91
CA HIS A 28 8.43 0.71 -4.42
C HIS A 28 7.85 1.54 -3.28
N ARG A 29 7.64 2.84 -3.54
CA ARG A 29 6.88 3.70 -2.64
C ARG A 29 5.39 3.40 -2.81
N VAL A 30 4.77 2.80 -1.79
CA VAL A 30 3.37 2.40 -1.82
C VAL A 30 2.55 3.24 -0.85
N HIS A 31 1.36 3.63 -1.28
CA HIS A 31 0.33 4.25 -0.46
C HIS A 31 -0.90 3.33 -0.46
N GLN A 32 -1.21 2.71 0.68
CA GLN A 32 -2.42 1.91 0.81
C GLN A 32 -3.56 2.78 1.35
N TRP A 33 -4.69 2.76 0.66
CA TRP A 33 -5.91 3.42 1.10
C TRP A 33 -6.90 2.40 1.63
N MET A 34 -7.44 2.66 2.82
CA MET A 34 -8.47 1.84 3.44
C MET A 34 -9.69 2.72 3.73
N ARG A 35 -10.88 2.10 3.71
CA ARG A 35 -12.13 2.79 4.04
C ARG A 35 -12.21 3.15 5.52
N ASP A 36 -11.78 2.22 6.38
CA ASP A 36 -11.84 2.37 7.82
C ASP A 36 -10.57 3.06 8.32
N PRO A 37 -10.69 4.27 8.93
CA PRO A 37 -9.54 4.98 9.47
C PRO A 37 -8.88 4.28 10.66
N GLU A 38 -9.63 3.53 11.47
CA GLU A 38 -9.06 2.79 12.61
C GLU A 38 -8.19 1.62 12.11
N GLN A 39 -8.69 0.91 11.08
CA GLN A 39 -7.91 -0.14 10.42
C GLN A 39 -6.66 0.43 9.74
N ALA A 40 -6.77 1.59 9.08
CA ALA A 40 -5.62 2.24 8.45
C ALA A 40 -4.55 2.63 9.48
N GLU A 41 -4.94 3.13 10.65
CA GLU A 41 -4.00 3.49 11.70
C GLU A 41 -3.31 2.28 12.31
N ALA A 42 -4.02 1.15 12.48
CA ALA A 42 -3.44 -0.08 12.99
C ALA A 42 -2.39 -0.72 12.06
N MET A 43 -2.36 -0.31 10.78
CA MET A 43 -1.49 -0.88 9.73
C MET A 43 -0.41 0.12 9.26
N ARG A 44 -0.27 1.28 9.92
CA ARG A 44 0.77 2.28 9.64
C ARG A 44 2.11 1.89 10.27
#